data_AF-A0A6J7CXX3-F1
#
_entry.id   AF-A0A6J7CXX3-F1
#
_cell.length_a   1.000
_cell.length_b   1.000
_cell.length_c   1.000
_cell.angle_alpha   90.00
_cell.angle_beta   90.00
_cell.angle_gamma   90.00
#
_symmetry.space_group_name_H-M   'P 1'
#
loop_
_entity.id
_entity.type
_entity.pdbx_description
1 polymer ?
#
loop_
_entity_poly.entity_id
_entity_poly.type
_entity_poly.pdbx_seq_one_letter_code
_entity_poly.pdbx_strand_id
1 'polypeptide(L)'
;MAGISVGFESAVYSAILIAAAVFGAFLLGGGSIVLSLLAIALAGTGLLTTVGVIVAMDTFGPISDNAQGIAEMSGDVEGEGSKILTSLDAVGNTTKAITKGIAIATAVLAATALFGAFTDAIKQAVIDAGKTAGSLALEYQGVLDVANPRNLVGLIIGAAVVFLFSGLAVNAVSRAAGAVVVEVRKQFIEHPGIMNYTEKPDYGRVVDICTRDSLRELATPGLLAVMAPIAVGFGLGVGALGAYLAGAIGTGTLMAVFLSNSGGAWDNAKKMVEDGHHGGKNSDAHAATIIGDTVGDPFKDTAGPAINPLIKVMNLVGLLITPAIVSLALGGSTTTSTLIGIGATLVIIAALIRNRRQATAILN
;
A
#
# COMPACT_ATOMS: atom_id res chain seq x y z
N MET A 1 8.32 13.60 -14.87
CA MET A 1 9.13 14.35 -13.88
C MET A 1 8.28 15.22 -12.96
N ALA A 2 7.48 16.17 -13.48
CA ALA A 2 6.64 17.04 -12.65
C ALA A 2 5.73 16.27 -11.66
N GLY A 3 5.02 15.22 -12.12
CA GLY A 3 4.19 14.39 -11.24
C GLY A 3 4.94 13.67 -10.12
N ILE A 4 6.21 13.26 -10.35
CA ILE A 4 7.07 12.69 -9.30
C ILE A 4 7.42 13.77 -8.27
N SER A 5 7.77 14.98 -8.72
CA SER A 5 8.08 16.10 -7.83
C SER A 5 6.91 16.45 -6.91
N VAL A 6 5.70 16.56 -7.47
CA VAL A 6 4.47 16.83 -6.72
C VAL A 6 4.19 15.71 -5.71
N GLY A 7 4.43 14.45 -6.09
CA GLY A 7 4.32 13.32 -5.16
C GLY A 7 5.26 13.45 -3.97
N PHE A 8 6.53 13.79 -4.20
CA PHE A 8 7.52 13.93 -3.12
C PHE A 8 7.16 15.07 -2.18
N GLU A 9 6.77 16.22 -2.73
CA GLU A 9 6.38 17.39 -1.95
C GLU A 9 5.12 17.11 -1.11
N SER A 10 4.08 16.55 -1.73
CA SER A 10 2.83 16.23 -1.03
C SER A 10 3.01 15.16 0.06
N ALA A 11 3.90 14.18 -0.15
CA ALA A 11 4.22 13.19 0.86
C ALA A 11 4.79 13.82 2.15
N VAL A 12 5.65 14.84 2.02
CA VAL A 12 6.22 15.55 3.17
C VAL A 12 5.13 16.30 3.93
N TYR A 13 4.28 17.06 3.24
CA TYR A 13 3.22 17.83 3.88
C TYR A 13 2.20 16.92 4.60
N SER A 14 1.76 15.83 3.95
CA SER A 14 0.85 14.87 4.58
C SER A 14 1.50 14.16 5.76
N ALA A 15 2.77 13.78 5.69
CA ALA A 15 3.47 13.14 6.80
C ALA A 15 3.61 14.08 8.01
N ILE A 16 3.94 15.35 7.80
CA ILE A 16 4.01 16.35 8.88
C ILE A 16 2.63 16.55 9.51
N LEU A 17 1.57 16.62 8.71
CA LEU A 17 0.20 16.76 9.22
C LEU A 17 -0.21 15.56 10.08
N ILE A 18 0.08 14.33 9.63
CA ILE A 18 -0.19 13.11 10.40
C ILE A 18 0.65 13.08 11.69
N ALA A 19 1.93 13.45 11.62
CA ALA A 19 2.80 13.52 12.79
C ALA A 19 2.30 14.56 13.81
N ALA A 20 1.83 15.72 13.34
CA ALA A 20 1.22 16.74 14.19
C ALA A 20 -0.07 16.24 14.85
N ALA A 21 -0.91 15.48 14.13
CA ALA A 21 -2.11 14.86 14.70
C ALA A 21 -1.77 13.81 15.78
N VAL A 22 -0.78 12.95 15.52
CA VAL A 22 -0.30 11.96 16.49
C VAL A 22 0.27 12.66 17.73
N PHE A 23 1.11 13.67 17.55
CA PHE A 23 1.71 14.42 18.65
C PHE A 23 0.68 15.24 19.43
N GLY A 24 -0.26 15.88 18.73
CA GLY A 24 -1.37 16.60 19.35
C GLY A 24 -2.24 15.68 20.22
N ALA A 25 -2.57 14.49 19.72
CA ALA A 25 -3.27 13.47 20.51
C ALA A 25 -2.42 12.96 21.69
N PHE A 26 -1.12 12.80 21.50
CA PHE A 26 -0.18 12.39 22.56
C PHE A 26 -0.18 13.38 23.74
N LEU A 27 -0.22 14.69 23.48
CA LEU A 27 -0.22 15.73 24.51
C LEU A 27 -1.45 15.67 25.43
N LEU A 28 -2.58 15.13 24.96
CA LEU A 28 -3.80 14.97 25.76
C LEU A 28 -3.64 13.93 26.88
N GLY A 29 -2.64 13.05 26.81
CA GLY A 29 -2.40 12.01 27.81
C GLY A 29 -1.76 12.48 29.12
N GLY A 30 -1.45 13.78 29.25
CA GLY A 30 -1.01 14.37 30.53
C GLY A 30 0.30 13.80 31.08
N GLY A 31 1.17 13.27 30.23
CA GLY A 31 2.45 12.65 30.60
C GLY A 31 2.40 11.13 30.83
N SER A 32 1.22 10.51 30.79
CA SER A 32 1.09 9.05 30.81
C SER A 32 1.10 8.48 29.40
N ILE A 33 2.12 7.70 29.06
CA ILE A 33 2.26 7.06 27.74
C ILE A 33 1.03 6.19 27.41
N VAL A 34 0.45 5.48 28.39
CA VAL A 34 -0.73 4.63 28.18
C VAL A 34 -1.95 5.48 27.82
N LEU A 35 -2.19 6.58 28.54
CA LEU A 35 -3.29 7.50 28.23
C LEU A 35 -3.08 8.20 26.89
N SER A 36 -1.83 8.59 26.57
CA SER A 36 -1.48 9.16 25.27
C SER A 36 -1.75 8.20 24.12
N LEU A 37 -1.39 6.91 24.26
CA LEU A 37 -1.65 5.89 23.24
C LEU A 37 -3.15 5.60 23.08
N LEU A 38 -3.91 5.63 24.17
CA LEU A 38 -5.38 5.57 24.13
C LEU A 38 -5.96 6.78 23.39
N ALA A 39 -5.47 7.99 23.65
CA ALA A 39 -5.91 9.20 22.97
C ALA A 39 -5.61 9.14 21.46
N ILE A 40 -4.45 8.62 21.06
CA ILE A 40 -4.10 8.38 19.65
C ILE A 40 -5.05 7.35 19.02
N ALA A 41 -5.35 6.26 19.72
CA ALA A 41 -6.31 5.26 19.26
C ALA A 41 -7.70 5.87 19.04
N LEU A 42 -8.17 6.66 20.02
CA LEU A 42 -9.45 7.35 19.95
C LEU A 42 -9.48 8.37 18.80
N ALA A 43 -8.41 9.13 18.58
CA ALA A 43 -8.30 10.04 17.43
C ALA A 43 -8.41 9.27 16.09
N GLY A 44 -7.78 8.09 15.99
CA GLY A 44 -7.92 7.19 14.85
C GLY A 44 -9.38 6.73 14.64
N THR A 45 -10.06 6.33 15.71
CA THR A 45 -11.50 5.97 15.64
C THR A 45 -12.39 7.17 15.29
N GLY A 46 -12.05 8.36 15.80
CA GLY A 46 -12.75 9.62 15.51
C GLY A 46 -12.75 9.95 14.02
N LEU A 47 -11.61 9.77 13.36
CA LEU A 47 -11.47 9.96 11.91
C LEU A 47 -12.34 8.99 11.08
N LEU A 48 -12.77 7.86 11.67
CA LEU A 48 -13.66 6.88 11.06
C LEU A 48 -15.11 6.96 11.55
N THR A 49 -15.49 7.90 12.40
CA THR A 49 -16.90 8.08 12.81
C THR A 49 -17.82 8.41 11.63
N THR A 50 -17.27 9.06 10.60
CA THR A 50 -17.94 9.38 9.33
C THR A 50 -17.61 8.37 8.23
N VAL A 51 -17.16 7.15 8.57
CA VAL A 51 -16.75 6.12 7.59
C VAL A 51 -17.83 5.82 6.55
N GLY A 52 -19.11 5.89 6.92
CA GLY A 52 -20.21 5.71 5.96
C GLY A 52 -20.18 6.73 4.83
N VAL A 53 -19.85 8.00 5.13
CA VAL A 53 -19.69 9.06 4.12
C VAL A 53 -18.40 8.88 3.32
N ILE A 54 -17.30 8.53 4.00
CA ILE A 54 -15.99 8.29 3.36
C ILE A 54 -16.09 7.18 2.32
N VAL A 55 -16.70 6.04 2.68
CA VAL A 55 -16.88 4.90 1.78
C VAL A 55 -17.86 5.24 0.66
N ALA A 56 -18.92 6.00 0.92
CA ALA A 56 -19.83 6.46 -0.14
C ALA A 56 -19.10 7.33 -1.18
N MET A 57 -18.25 8.26 -0.73
CA MET A 57 -17.42 9.10 -1.59
C MET A 57 -16.38 8.31 -2.39
N ASP A 58 -15.80 7.27 -1.78
CA ASP A 58 -14.84 6.37 -2.43
C ASP A 58 -15.51 5.51 -3.50
N THR A 59 -16.71 5.00 -3.20
CA THR A 59 -17.50 4.14 -4.09
C THR A 59 -18.15 4.94 -5.23
N PHE A 60 -18.43 6.22 -5.00
CA PHE A 60 -18.98 7.12 -6.02
C PHE A 60 -18.09 7.19 -7.28
N GLY A 61 -16.76 7.24 -7.13
CA GLY A 61 -15.83 7.34 -8.26
C GLY A 61 -15.93 6.15 -9.25
N PRO A 62 -15.75 4.89 -8.81
CA PRO A 62 -15.92 3.74 -9.68
C PRO A 62 -17.32 3.60 -10.30
N ILE A 63 -18.37 4.11 -9.63
CA ILE A 63 -19.73 4.10 -10.20
C ILE A 63 -19.82 5.10 -11.36
N SER A 64 -19.31 6.32 -11.20
CA SER A 64 -19.34 7.34 -12.26
C SER A 64 -18.45 6.97 -13.44
N ASP A 65 -17.27 6.41 -13.20
CA ASP A 65 -16.36 5.88 -14.24
C ASP A 65 -17.04 4.78 -15.08
N ASN A 66 -17.65 3.78 -14.44
CA ASN A 66 -18.40 2.74 -15.15
C ASN A 66 -19.61 3.30 -15.93
N ALA A 67 -20.33 4.28 -15.37
CA ALA A 67 -21.45 4.91 -16.07
C ALA A 67 -20.97 5.65 -17.33
N GLN A 68 -19.84 6.35 -17.26
CA GLN A 68 -19.22 6.99 -18.41
C GLN A 68 -18.77 5.95 -19.46
N GLY A 69 -18.11 4.87 -19.03
CA GLY A 69 -17.69 3.79 -19.94
C GLY A 69 -18.88 3.13 -20.66
N ILE A 70 -19.98 2.87 -19.95
CA ILE A 70 -21.20 2.31 -20.56
C ILE A 70 -21.79 3.29 -21.58
N ALA A 71 -21.85 4.58 -21.27
CA ALA A 71 -22.35 5.60 -22.19
C ALA A 71 -21.51 5.70 -23.47
N GLU A 72 -20.17 5.67 -23.35
CA GLU A 72 -19.25 5.69 -24.50
C GLU A 72 -19.41 4.42 -25.35
N MET A 73 -19.53 3.25 -24.72
CA MET A 73 -19.67 1.97 -25.41
C MET A 73 -21.05 1.78 -26.05
N SER A 74 -22.11 2.36 -25.49
CA SER A 74 -23.46 2.24 -26.05
C SER A 74 -23.73 3.22 -27.19
N GLY A 75 -23.09 4.40 -27.14
CA GLY A 75 -23.38 5.49 -28.09
C GLY A 75 -24.75 6.14 -27.89
N ASP A 76 -25.49 5.78 -26.84
CA ASP A 76 -26.87 6.21 -26.61
C ASP A 76 -26.97 7.55 -25.85
N VAL A 77 -25.84 8.08 -25.34
CA VAL A 77 -25.81 9.28 -24.50
C VAL A 77 -24.97 10.36 -25.14
N GLU A 78 -25.64 11.39 -25.66
CA GLU A 78 -25.00 12.52 -26.34
C GLU A 78 -25.24 13.86 -25.62
N GLY A 79 -24.51 14.90 -26.05
CA GLY A 79 -24.75 16.28 -25.63
C GLY A 79 -24.49 16.52 -24.15
N GLU A 80 -25.52 17.00 -23.43
CA GLU A 80 -25.42 17.38 -22.02
C GLU A 80 -25.19 16.18 -21.11
N GLY A 81 -25.79 15.01 -21.42
CA GLY A 81 -25.63 13.80 -20.61
C GLY A 81 -24.19 13.30 -20.54
N SER A 82 -23.49 13.28 -21.67
CA SER A 82 -22.07 12.88 -21.73
C SER A 82 -21.16 13.85 -20.97
N LYS A 83 -21.44 15.16 -21.03
CA LYS A 83 -20.71 16.19 -20.26
C LYS A 83 -20.92 16.03 -18.75
N ILE A 84 -22.14 15.71 -18.33
CA ILE A 84 -22.45 15.44 -16.91
C ILE A 84 -21.66 14.22 -16.44
N LEU A 85 -21.67 13.12 -17.19
CA LEU A 85 -20.92 11.90 -16.84
C LEU A 85 -19.41 12.17 -16.70
N THR A 86 -18.83 12.91 -17.66
CA THR A 86 -17.42 13.34 -17.60
C THR A 86 -17.13 14.18 -16.33
N SER A 87 -18.04 15.08 -15.97
CA SER A 87 -17.90 15.90 -14.76
C SER A 87 -18.00 15.06 -13.47
N LEU A 88 -18.86 14.04 -13.45
CA LEU A 88 -19.03 13.14 -12.31
C LEU A 88 -17.79 12.24 -12.12
N ASP A 89 -17.16 11.77 -13.20
CA ASP A 89 -15.88 11.04 -13.14
C ASP A 89 -14.76 11.93 -12.55
N ALA A 90 -14.64 13.17 -13.02
CA ALA A 90 -13.65 14.12 -12.49
C ALA A 90 -13.83 14.37 -10.98
N VAL A 91 -15.08 14.52 -10.51
CA VAL A 91 -15.39 14.61 -9.06
C VAL A 91 -15.01 13.31 -8.35
N GLY A 92 -15.33 12.16 -8.95
CA GLY A 92 -14.99 10.83 -8.44
C GLY A 92 -13.49 10.60 -8.23
N ASN A 93 -12.65 11.07 -9.16
CA ASN A 93 -11.20 10.98 -9.04
C ASN A 93 -10.67 11.84 -7.87
N THR A 94 -11.26 13.01 -7.66
CA THR A 94 -10.92 13.88 -6.53
C THR A 94 -11.35 13.26 -5.20
N THR A 95 -12.58 12.71 -5.11
CA THR A 95 -13.04 12.06 -3.88
C THR A 95 -12.22 10.83 -3.54
N LYS A 96 -11.87 10.01 -4.55
CA LYS A 96 -10.99 8.83 -4.42
C LYS A 96 -9.60 9.20 -3.88
N ALA A 97 -9.04 10.34 -4.26
CA ALA A 97 -7.77 10.81 -3.73
C ALA A 97 -7.87 11.20 -2.24
N ILE A 98 -8.94 11.90 -1.85
CA ILE A 98 -9.20 12.29 -0.46
C ILE A 98 -9.38 11.07 0.44
N THR A 99 -10.18 10.10 0.00
CA THR A 99 -10.46 8.86 0.76
C THR A 99 -9.20 8.02 0.94
N LYS A 100 -8.33 7.93 -0.09
CA LYS A 100 -6.99 7.32 0.01
C LYS A 100 -6.13 8.01 1.09
N GLY A 101 -6.12 9.34 1.13
CA GLY A 101 -5.41 10.11 2.15
C GLY A 101 -5.91 9.83 3.58
N ILE A 102 -7.23 9.80 3.78
CA ILE A 102 -7.86 9.44 5.06
C ILE A 102 -7.49 7.99 5.45
N ALA A 103 -7.55 7.06 4.49
CA ALA A 103 -7.21 5.66 4.72
C ALA A 103 -5.74 5.49 5.17
N ILE A 104 -4.82 6.28 4.63
CA ILE A 104 -3.41 6.31 5.05
C ILE A 104 -3.29 6.91 6.46
N ALA A 105 -3.89 8.07 6.72
CA ALA A 105 -3.82 8.72 8.03
C ALA A 105 -4.35 7.81 9.15
N THR A 106 -5.53 7.21 8.96
CA THR A 106 -6.12 6.26 9.92
C THR A 106 -5.21 5.05 10.17
N ALA A 107 -4.53 4.55 9.14
CA ALA A 107 -3.59 3.45 9.29
C ALA A 107 -2.42 3.81 10.20
N VAL A 108 -1.86 5.03 10.07
CA VAL A 108 -0.75 5.51 10.89
C VAL A 108 -1.17 5.72 12.34
N LEU A 109 -2.33 6.33 12.59
CA LEU A 109 -2.84 6.50 13.95
C LEU A 109 -3.10 5.14 14.60
N ALA A 110 -3.75 4.21 13.89
CA ALA A 110 -3.99 2.86 14.39
C ALA A 110 -2.68 2.12 14.65
N ALA A 111 -1.72 2.18 13.72
CA ALA A 111 -0.42 1.55 13.87
C ALA A 111 0.37 2.11 15.08
N THR A 112 0.28 3.42 15.31
CA THR A 112 0.90 4.06 16.48
C THR A 112 0.26 3.56 17.78
N ALA A 113 -1.06 3.44 17.83
CA ALA A 113 -1.76 2.87 18.98
C ALA A 113 -1.40 1.39 19.21
N LEU A 114 -1.19 0.62 18.14
CA LEU A 114 -0.78 -0.79 18.22
C LEU A 114 0.59 -0.98 18.88
N PHE A 115 1.48 0.03 18.91
CA PHE A 115 2.71 -0.05 19.69
C PHE A 115 2.44 -0.20 21.20
N GLY A 116 1.37 0.42 21.72
CA GLY A 116 0.94 0.19 23.09
C GLY A 116 0.64 -1.28 23.34
N ALA A 117 -0.26 -1.84 22.52
CA ALA A 117 -0.61 -3.26 22.58
C ALA A 117 0.61 -4.18 22.39
N PHE A 118 1.54 -3.81 21.52
CA PHE A 118 2.79 -4.55 21.31
C PHE A 118 3.66 -4.55 22.56
N THR A 119 3.89 -3.39 23.19
CA THR A 119 4.68 -3.30 24.42
C THR A 119 4.02 -4.01 25.60
N ASP A 120 2.69 -3.99 25.68
CA ASP A 120 1.94 -4.71 26.69
C ASP A 120 2.00 -6.23 26.46
N ALA A 121 1.92 -6.69 25.20
CA ALA A 121 2.09 -8.09 24.85
C ALA A 121 3.48 -8.62 25.24
N ILE A 122 4.53 -7.81 25.10
CA ILE A 122 5.88 -8.17 25.58
C ILE A 122 5.87 -8.34 27.10
N LYS A 123 5.36 -7.35 27.83
CA LYS A 123 5.35 -7.36 29.30
C LYS A 123 4.55 -8.54 29.85
N GLN A 124 3.38 -8.82 29.28
CA GLN A 124 2.57 -9.97 29.67
C GLN A 124 3.28 -11.28 29.39
N ALA A 125 3.89 -11.44 28.20
CA ALA A 125 4.64 -12.66 27.88
C ALA A 125 5.86 -12.90 28.80
N VAL A 126 6.48 -11.82 29.32
CA VAL A 126 7.54 -11.91 30.32
C VAL A 126 7.02 -12.39 31.67
N ILE A 127 5.86 -11.87 32.10
CA ILE A 127 5.19 -12.28 33.33
C ILE A 127 4.76 -13.75 33.24
N ASP A 128 4.15 -14.15 32.13
CA ASP A 128 3.73 -15.53 31.87
C ASP A 128 4.92 -16.52 31.86
N ALA A 129 6.10 -16.05 31.44
CA ALA A 129 7.34 -16.81 31.51
C ALA A 129 7.94 -16.88 32.94
N GLY A 130 7.27 -16.33 33.95
CA GLY A 130 7.67 -16.37 35.35
C GLY A 130 8.88 -15.51 35.69
N LYS A 131 9.23 -14.52 34.85
CA LYS A 131 10.38 -13.62 35.07
C LYS A 131 9.93 -12.21 35.42
N THR A 132 10.72 -11.52 36.24
CA THR A 132 10.47 -10.12 36.57
C THR A 132 11.08 -9.21 35.51
N ALA A 133 10.28 -8.33 34.89
CA ALA A 133 10.74 -7.45 33.80
C ALA A 133 11.97 -6.58 34.18
N GLY A 134 12.13 -6.25 35.47
CA GLY A 134 13.23 -5.42 35.97
C GLY A 134 14.63 -6.05 35.89
N SER A 135 14.76 -7.37 35.73
CA SER A 135 16.07 -8.06 35.58
C SER A 135 16.41 -8.44 34.14
N LEU A 136 15.52 -8.12 33.19
CA LEU A 136 15.67 -8.44 31.77
C LEU A 136 16.08 -7.20 30.96
N ALA A 137 16.61 -7.43 29.76
CA ALA A 137 17.00 -6.36 28.84
C ALA A 137 15.83 -5.39 28.55
N LEU A 138 16.16 -4.14 28.22
CA LEU A 138 15.21 -3.04 27.99
C LEU A 138 14.07 -3.39 27.00
N GLU A 139 14.35 -4.24 26.00
CA GLU A 139 13.35 -4.73 25.05
C GLU A 139 12.20 -5.49 25.72
N TYR A 140 12.47 -6.25 26.78
CA TYR A 140 11.48 -7.01 27.56
C TYR A 140 10.71 -6.13 28.56
N GLN A 141 11.18 -4.90 28.77
CA GLN A 141 10.47 -3.87 29.52
C GLN A 141 9.53 -3.06 28.61
N GLY A 142 9.51 -3.38 27.31
CA GLY A 142 8.74 -2.64 26.29
C GLY A 142 9.46 -1.38 25.79
N VAL A 143 10.76 -1.23 26.06
CA VAL A 143 11.54 -0.09 25.59
C VAL A 143 12.23 -0.45 24.28
N LEU A 144 11.86 0.23 23.20
CA LEU A 144 12.48 0.09 21.89
C LEU A 144 13.63 1.09 21.74
N ASP A 145 14.82 0.69 22.15
CA ASP A 145 16.02 1.52 22.04
C ASP A 145 16.60 1.48 20.61
N VAL A 146 16.52 2.60 19.89
CA VAL A 146 17.05 2.72 18.52
C VAL A 146 18.59 2.65 18.49
N ALA A 147 19.27 2.96 19.60
CA ALA A 147 20.73 2.88 19.68
C ALA A 147 21.24 1.42 19.65
N ASN A 148 20.38 0.44 19.92
CA ASN A 148 20.73 -0.97 19.76
C ASN A 148 20.89 -1.31 18.26
N PRO A 149 22.05 -1.83 17.82
CA PRO A 149 22.28 -2.16 16.41
C PRO A 149 21.25 -3.11 15.80
N ARG A 150 20.71 -4.07 16.59
CA ARG A 150 19.65 -4.99 16.12
C ARG A 150 18.36 -4.25 15.76
N ASN A 151 18.03 -3.22 16.55
CA ASN A 151 16.84 -2.41 16.34
C ASN A 151 17.01 -1.50 15.12
N LEU A 152 18.20 -0.90 14.96
CA LEU A 152 18.51 -0.12 13.76
C LEU A 152 18.43 -0.98 12.47
N VAL A 153 18.96 -2.21 12.51
CA VAL A 153 18.83 -3.16 11.39
C VAL A 153 17.36 -3.49 11.12
N GLY A 154 16.58 -3.78 12.16
CA GLY A 154 15.13 -3.99 12.04
C GLY A 154 14.42 -2.82 11.34
N LEU A 155 14.71 -1.58 11.76
CA LEU A 155 14.16 -0.36 11.17
C LEU A 155 14.49 -0.22 9.68
N ILE A 156 15.75 -0.44 9.30
CA ILE A 156 16.18 -0.40 7.89
C ILE A 156 15.46 -1.47 7.07
N ILE A 157 15.33 -2.69 7.61
CA ILE A 157 14.59 -3.77 6.93
C ILE A 157 13.12 -3.39 6.75
N GLY A 158 12.49 -2.79 7.77
CA GLY A 158 11.11 -2.32 7.70
C GLY A 158 10.90 -1.29 6.60
N ALA A 159 11.79 -0.31 6.51
CA ALA A 159 11.80 0.67 5.42
C ALA A 159 12.00 -0.01 4.05
N ALA A 160 12.96 -0.94 3.95
CA ALA A 160 13.27 -1.63 2.71
C ALA A 160 12.11 -2.51 2.20
N VAL A 161 11.36 -3.15 3.09
CA VAL A 161 10.19 -3.98 2.71
C VAL A 161 9.11 -3.15 2.03
N VAL A 162 8.88 -1.90 2.47
CA VAL A 162 7.93 -1.00 1.81
C VAL A 162 8.35 -0.72 0.36
N PHE A 163 9.63 -0.38 0.13
CA PHE A 163 10.14 -0.15 -1.22
C PHE A 163 10.06 -1.40 -2.09
N LEU A 164 10.43 -2.56 -1.53
CA LEU A 164 10.36 -3.83 -2.23
C LEU A 164 8.93 -4.18 -2.61
N PHE A 165 7.97 -4.02 -1.68
CA PHE A 165 6.56 -4.24 -1.93
C PHE A 165 6.03 -3.34 -3.05
N SER A 166 6.31 -2.04 -2.99
CA SER A 166 5.89 -1.10 -4.03
C SER A 166 6.46 -1.48 -5.39
N GLY A 167 7.75 -1.84 -5.45
CA GLY A 167 8.39 -2.28 -6.70
C GLY A 167 7.77 -3.58 -7.24
N LEU A 168 7.44 -4.55 -6.39
CA LEU A 168 6.76 -5.78 -6.81
C LEU A 168 5.37 -5.49 -7.36
N ALA A 169 4.60 -4.63 -6.69
CA ALA A 169 3.25 -4.25 -7.09
C ALA A 169 3.25 -3.50 -8.44
N VAL A 170 4.14 -2.53 -8.63
CA VAL A 170 4.27 -1.80 -9.91
C VAL A 170 4.68 -2.74 -11.03
N ASN A 171 5.71 -3.57 -10.81
CA ASN A 171 6.18 -4.50 -11.83
C ASN A 171 5.14 -5.56 -12.22
N ALA A 172 4.30 -6.00 -11.28
CA ALA A 172 3.20 -6.92 -11.55
C ALA A 172 2.20 -6.32 -12.55
N VAL A 173 1.77 -5.07 -12.32
CA VAL A 173 0.87 -4.36 -13.23
C VAL A 173 1.53 -4.13 -14.59
N SER A 174 2.80 -3.71 -14.62
CA SER A 174 3.51 -3.50 -15.89
C SER A 174 3.57 -4.76 -16.76
N ARG A 175 3.74 -5.95 -16.16
CA ARG A 175 3.72 -7.22 -16.90
C ARG A 175 2.33 -7.55 -17.45
N ALA A 176 1.30 -7.46 -16.61
CA ALA A 176 -0.06 -7.73 -17.02
C ALA A 176 -0.52 -6.76 -18.13
N ALA A 177 -0.23 -5.47 -17.97
CA ALA A 177 -0.51 -4.45 -18.98
C ALA A 177 0.24 -4.74 -20.29
N GLY A 178 1.51 -5.16 -20.24
CA GLY A 178 2.26 -5.57 -21.42
C GLY A 178 1.60 -6.73 -22.17
N ALA A 179 1.14 -7.76 -21.45
CA ALA A 179 0.42 -8.88 -22.04
C ALA A 179 -0.90 -8.46 -22.69
N VAL A 180 -1.66 -7.56 -22.05
CA VAL A 180 -2.89 -6.98 -22.62
C VAL A 180 -2.60 -6.21 -23.91
N VAL A 181 -1.55 -5.39 -23.94
CA VAL A 181 -1.18 -4.63 -25.16
C VAL A 181 -0.84 -5.55 -26.32
N VAL A 182 -0.08 -6.63 -26.07
CA VAL A 182 0.26 -7.61 -27.12
C VAL A 182 -0.99 -8.32 -27.63
N GLU A 183 -1.90 -8.73 -26.74
CA GLU A 183 -3.16 -9.38 -27.09
C GLU A 183 -4.08 -8.44 -27.91
N VAL A 184 -4.28 -7.19 -27.47
CA VAL A 184 -5.10 -6.22 -28.20
C VAL A 184 -4.53 -5.94 -29.59
N ARG A 185 -3.22 -5.78 -29.71
CA ARG A 185 -2.55 -5.61 -31.02
C ARG A 185 -2.73 -6.82 -31.91
N LYS A 186 -2.61 -8.03 -31.35
CA LYS A 186 -2.82 -9.28 -32.07
C LYS A 186 -4.24 -9.35 -32.64
N GLN A 187 -5.26 -9.06 -31.83
CA GLN A 187 -6.65 -9.03 -32.30
C GLN A 187 -6.85 -8.02 -33.43
N PHE A 188 -6.30 -6.80 -33.34
CA PHE A 188 -6.42 -5.83 -34.44
C PHE A 188 -5.72 -6.25 -35.74
N ILE A 189 -4.61 -6.99 -35.65
CA ILE A 189 -3.89 -7.48 -36.83
C ILE A 189 -4.61 -8.68 -37.47
N GLU A 190 -5.04 -9.64 -36.64
CA GLU A 190 -5.66 -10.90 -37.12
C GLU A 190 -7.14 -10.69 -37.53
N HIS A 191 -7.82 -9.73 -36.91
CA HIS A 191 -9.22 -9.39 -37.17
C HIS A 191 -9.40 -7.90 -37.54
N PRO A 192 -9.04 -7.49 -38.77
CA PRO A 192 -9.16 -6.09 -39.21
C PRO A 192 -10.59 -5.53 -39.15
N GLY A 193 -11.61 -6.41 -39.17
CA GLY A 193 -13.03 -6.03 -39.05
C GLY A 193 -13.38 -5.32 -37.74
N ILE A 194 -12.54 -5.45 -36.71
CA ILE A 194 -12.72 -4.76 -35.42
C ILE A 194 -12.58 -3.25 -35.59
N MET A 195 -11.55 -2.79 -36.31
CA MET A 195 -11.30 -1.35 -36.50
C MET A 195 -12.35 -0.66 -37.38
N ASN A 196 -13.04 -1.44 -38.23
CA ASN A 196 -14.13 -0.97 -39.07
C ASN A 196 -15.52 -1.24 -38.45
N TYR A 197 -15.58 -1.68 -37.19
CA TYR A 197 -16.80 -1.98 -36.45
C TYR A 197 -17.70 -3.07 -37.07
N THR A 198 -17.19 -3.91 -37.96
CA THR A 198 -17.94 -5.01 -38.58
C THR A 198 -17.84 -6.31 -37.78
N GLU A 199 -16.87 -6.41 -36.88
CA GLU A 199 -16.61 -7.56 -36.02
C GLU A 199 -16.42 -7.10 -34.57
N LYS A 200 -16.87 -7.92 -33.60
CA LYS A 200 -16.69 -7.63 -32.18
C LYS A 200 -15.35 -8.18 -31.68
N PRO A 201 -14.59 -7.45 -30.85
CA PRO A 201 -13.39 -7.96 -30.18
C PRO A 201 -13.68 -9.17 -29.27
N ASP A 202 -12.67 -10.00 -29.04
CA ASP A 202 -12.72 -11.02 -27.99
C ASP A 202 -12.32 -10.40 -26.64
N TYR A 203 -13.33 -9.90 -25.93
CA TYR A 203 -13.18 -9.36 -24.58
C TYR A 203 -12.77 -10.42 -23.55
N GLY A 204 -13.24 -11.68 -23.73
CA GLY A 204 -13.02 -12.77 -22.78
C GLY A 204 -11.54 -13.10 -22.64
N ARG A 205 -10.78 -12.98 -23.74
CA ARG A 205 -9.34 -13.20 -23.73
C ARG A 205 -8.57 -12.19 -22.87
N VAL A 206 -8.93 -10.90 -22.96
CA VAL A 206 -8.32 -9.84 -22.13
C VAL A 206 -8.67 -10.03 -20.66
N VAL A 207 -9.93 -10.37 -20.36
CA VAL A 207 -10.37 -10.67 -18.99
C VAL A 207 -9.58 -11.83 -18.39
N ASP A 208 -9.41 -12.94 -19.13
CA ASP A 208 -8.64 -14.11 -18.67
C ASP A 208 -7.17 -13.78 -18.36
N ILE A 209 -6.52 -12.95 -19.19
CA ILE A 209 -5.15 -12.47 -18.93
C ILE A 209 -5.11 -11.70 -17.60
N CYS A 210 -5.97 -10.69 -17.44
CA CYS A 210 -6.02 -9.87 -16.23
C CYS A 210 -6.32 -10.70 -14.98
N THR A 211 -7.27 -11.64 -15.04
CA THR A 211 -7.64 -12.50 -13.91
C THR A 211 -6.51 -13.44 -13.51
N ARG A 212 -5.90 -14.15 -14.47
CA ARG A 212 -4.82 -15.10 -14.16
C ARG A 212 -3.59 -14.40 -13.61
N ASP A 213 -3.21 -13.27 -14.21
CA ASP A 213 -1.99 -12.56 -13.83
C ASP A 213 -2.14 -11.86 -12.48
N SER A 214 -3.30 -11.22 -12.22
CA SER A 214 -3.55 -10.61 -10.90
C SER A 214 -3.48 -11.62 -9.74
N LEU A 215 -4.12 -12.80 -9.87
CA LEU A 215 -4.07 -13.84 -8.85
C LEU A 215 -2.65 -14.36 -8.60
N ARG A 216 -1.88 -14.56 -9.68
CA ARG A 216 -0.52 -15.07 -9.60
C ARG A 216 0.44 -14.05 -8.99
N GLU A 217 0.32 -12.78 -9.38
CA GLU A 217 1.26 -11.74 -9.00
C GLU A 217 1.06 -11.26 -7.55
N LEU A 218 -0.17 -11.29 -7.03
CA LEU A 218 -0.48 -10.90 -5.65
C LEU A 218 0.09 -11.84 -4.58
N ALA A 219 0.42 -13.10 -4.94
CA ALA A 219 0.95 -14.07 -4.00
C ALA A 219 2.30 -13.65 -3.40
N THR A 220 3.19 -13.02 -4.19
CA THR A 220 4.54 -12.66 -3.74
C THR A 220 4.52 -11.50 -2.73
N PRO A 221 3.84 -10.36 -3.01
CA PRO A 221 3.70 -9.28 -2.03
C PRO A 221 2.97 -9.72 -0.75
N GLY A 222 1.96 -10.60 -0.86
CA GLY A 222 1.25 -11.14 0.30
C GLY A 222 2.14 -12.00 1.20
N LEU A 223 2.95 -12.90 0.61
CA LEU A 223 3.93 -13.69 1.37
C LEU A 223 4.99 -12.80 2.03
N LEU A 224 5.45 -11.75 1.35
CA LEU A 224 6.39 -10.79 1.91
C LEU A 224 5.81 -10.11 3.16
N ALA A 225 4.55 -9.65 3.10
CA ALA A 225 3.87 -8.97 4.21
C ALA A 225 3.77 -9.83 5.48
N VAL A 226 3.54 -11.14 5.32
CA VAL A 226 3.37 -12.07 6.45
C VAL A 226 4.72 -12.59 6.95
N MET A 227 5.62 -12.98 6.05
CA MET A 227 6.86 -13.65 6.43
C MET A 227 7.95 -12.68 6.91
N ALA A 228 7.94 -11.42 6.47
CA ALA A 228 8.95 -10.43 6.88
C ALA A 228 8.96 -10.14 8.40
N PRO A 229 7.82 -9.83 9.06
CA PRO A 229 7.82 -9.65 10.52
C PRO A 229 8.21 -10.95 11.27
N ILE A 230 7.86 -12.13 10.73
CA ILE A 230 8.29 -13.42 11.31
C ILE A 230 9.81 -13.58 11.22
N ALA A 231 10.40 -13.31 10.05
CA ALA A 231 11.84 -13.40 9.83
C ALA A 231 12.61 -12.46 10.77
N VAL A 232 12.17 -11.21 10.90
CA VAL A 232 12.82 -10.22 11.77
C VAL A 232 12.62 -10.56 13.25
N GLY A 233 11.39 -10.90 13.66
CA GLY A 233 11.08 -11.17 15.06
C GLY A 233 11.81 -12.39 15.62
N PHE A 234 11.76 -13.52 14.91
CA PHE A 234 12.44 -14.74 15.35
C PHE A 234 13.94 -14.73 15.06
N GLY A 235 14.40 -13.97 14.06
CA GLY A 235 15.82 -13.86 13.70
C GLY A 235 16.62 -12.87 14.55
N LEU A 236 16.06 -11.67 14.80
CA LEU A 236 16.76 -10.55 15.45
C LEU A 236 16.21 -10.21 16.84
N GLY A 237 15.00 -10.69 17.16
CA GLY A 237 14.34 -10.50 18.45
C GLY A 237 13.23 -9.46 18.42
N VAL A 238 12.57 -9.33 19.57
CA VAL A 238 11.35 -8.52 19.71
C VAL A 238 11.61 -7.01 19.61
N GLY A 239 12.77 -6.53 20.06
CA GLY A 239 13.18 -5.13 19.87
C GLY A 239 13.33 -4.76 18.38
N ALA A 240 13.97 -5.65 17.61
CA ALA A 240 14.16 -5.48 16.18
C ALA A 240 12.83 -5.54 15.40
N LEU A 241 11.90 -6.39 15.83
CA LEU A 241 10.54 -6.42 15.30
C LEU A 241 9.80 -5.09 15.55
N GLY A 242 9.86 -4.55 16.76
CA GLY A 242 9.26 -3.24 17.06
C GLY A 242 9.83 -2.13 16.17
N ALA A 243 11.16 -2.09 16.02
CA ALA A 243 11.82 -1.12 15.15
C ALA A 243 11.50 -1.33 13.65
N TYR A 244 11.34 -2.58 13.21
CA TYR A 244 10.87 -2.93 11.87
C TYR A 244 9.47 -2.38 11.58
N LEU A 245 8.53 -2.54 12.51
CA LEU A 245 7.20 -1.96 12.36
C LEU A 245 7.27 -0.44 12.26
N ALA A 246 8.13 0.20 13.07
CA ALA A 246 8.31 1.66 13.04
C ALA A 246 8.86 2.15 11.69
N GLY A 247 9.89 1.47 11.17
CA GLY A 247 10.45 1.75 9.84
C GLY A 247 9.42 1.56 8.73
N ALA A 248 8.64 0.47 8.78
CA ALA A 248 7.60 0.20 7.80
C ALA A 248 6.45 1.23 7.83
N ILE A 249 6.04 1.70 9.02
CA ILE A 249 5.02 2.74 9.17
C ILE A 249 5.53 4.08 8.62
N GLY A 250 6.72 4.51 9.06
CA GLY A 250 7.30 5.80 8.67
C GLY A 250 7.53 5.89 7.16
N THR A 251 8.20 4.90 6.58
CA THR A 251 8.42 4.83 5.13
C THR A 251 7.14 4.56 4.35
N GLY A 252 6.26 3.70 4.88
CA GLY A 252 4.97 3.37 4.26
C GLY A 252 4.06 4.58 4.12
N THR A 253 4.03 5.46 5.12
CA THR A 253 3.26 6.71 5.06
C THR A 253 3.72 7.59 3.90
N LEU A 254 5.02 7.84 3.81
CA LEU A 254 5.60 8.65 2.74
C LEU A 254 5.37 8.03 1.36
N MET A 255 5.63 6.72 1.23
CA MET A 255 5.50 6.01 -0.04
C MET A 255 4.05 5.91 -0.51
N ALA A 256 3.10 5.67 0.39
CA ALA A 256 1.68 5.57 0.04
C ALA A 256 1.13 6.90 -0.50
N VAL A 257 1.47 8.02 0.16
CA VAL A 257 1.07 9.35 -0.29
C VAL A 257 1.77 9.72 -1.60
N PHE A 258 3.08 9.49 -1.70
CA PHE A 258 3.85 9.73 -2.91
C PHE A 258 3.21 9.06 -4.13
N LEU A 259 2.97 7.75 -4.06
CA LEU A 259 2.41 6.99 -5.18
C LEU A 259 0.99 7.44 -5.52
N SER A 260 0.14 7.62 -4.50
CA SER A 260 -1.26 8.01 -4.71
C SER A 260 -1.39 9.38 -5.35
N ASN A 261 -0.62 10.37 -4.87
CA ASN A 261 -0.70 11.74 -5.35
C ASN A 261 0.03 11.95 -6.67
N SER A 262 1.16 11.27 -6.91
CA SER A 262 1.81 11.31 -8.22
C SER A 262 0.88 10.78 -9.31
N GLY A 263 0.26 9.61 -9.09
CA GLY A 263 -0.69 9.05 -10.05
C GLY A 263 -1.92 9.92 -10.24
N GLY A 264 -2.52 10.43 -9.17
CA GLY A 264 -3.66 11.35 -9.28
C GLY A 264 -3.34 12.67 -10.00
N ALA A 265 -2.13 13.21 -9.80
CA ALA A 265 -1.69 14.41 -10.50
C ALA A 265 -1.54 14.19 -12.01
N TRP A 266 -1.03 13.03 -12.44
CA TRP A 266 -0.95 12.69 -13.86
C TRP A 266 -2.32 12.51 -14.50
N ASP A 267 -3.24 11.84 -13.82
CA ASP A 267 -4.61 11.65 -14.32
C ASP A 267 -5.35 12.99 -14.49
N ASN A 268 -5.28 13.84 -13.47
CA ASN A 268 -5.89 15.17 -13.53
C ASN A 268 -5.25 16.06 -14.60
N ALA A 269 -3.93 15.93 -14.82
CA ALA A 269 -3.26 16.63 -15.92
C ALA A 269 -3.75 16.15 -17.29
N LYS A 270 -4.00 14.83 -17.46
CA LYS A 270 -4.61 14.28 -18.68
C LYS A 270 -6.01 14.83 -18.90
N LYS A 271 -6.88 14.77 -17.88
CA LYS A 271 -8.25 15.30 -17.94
C LYS A 271 -8.28 16.80 -18.30
N MET A 272 -7.40 17.60 -17.70
CA MET A 272 -7.28 19.03 -18.02
C MET A 272 -6.96 19.28 -19.51
N VAL A 273 -6.13 18.43 -20.12
CA VAL A 273 -5.84 18.49 -21.56
C VAL A 273 -7.02 18.00 -22.40
N GLU A 274 -7.72 16.94 -21.97
CA GLU A 274 -8.94 16.45 -22.63
C GLU A 274 -10.06 17.51 -22.65
N ASP A 275 -10.14 18.37 -21.62
CA ASP A 275 -11.06 19.51 -21.52
C ASP A 275 -10.69 20.69 -22.44
N GLY A 276 -9.59 20.59 -23.20
CA GLY A 276 -9.18 21.59 -24.19
C GLY A 276 -8.11 22.57 -23.71
N HIS A 277 -7.72 22.53 -22.44
CA HIS A 277 -6.61 23.35 -21.95
C HIS A 277 -5.29 22.73 -22.44
N HIS A 278 -4.53 23.44 -23.27
CA HIS A 278 -3.29 22.95 -23.92
C HIS A 278 -3.49 22.02 -25.13
N GLY A 279 -4.50 22.28 -25.97
CA GLY A 279 -4.57 21.74 -27.32
C GLY A 279 -5.59 20.60 -27.52
N GLY A 280 -6.20 20.10 -26.44
CA GLY A 280 -7.30 19.14 -26.55
C GLY A 280 -6.85 17.72 -26.88
N LYS A 281 -7.85 16.84 -27.07
CA LYS A 281 -7.64 15.45 -27.49
C LYS A 281 -6.87 15.39 -28.82
N ASN A 282 -6.04 14.37 -28.97
CA ASN A 282 -5.16 14.11 -30.13
C ASN A 282 -4.01 15.12 -30.34
N SER A 283 -3.78 16.04 -29.41
CA SER A 283 -2.59 16.91 -29.41
C SER A 283 -1.35 16.18 -28.88
N ASP A 284 -0.16 16.73 -29.15
CA ASP A 284 1.10 16.24 -28.58
C ASP A 284 1.09 16.29 -27.03
N ALA A 285 0.44 17.31 -26.47
CA ALA A 285 0.25 17.43 -25.03
C ALA A 285 -0.61 16.29 -24.49
N HIS A 286 -1.68 15.92 -25.18
CA HIS A 286 -2.54 14.79 -24.82
C HIS A 286 -1.79 13.46 -24.86
N ALA A 287 -1.01 13.22 -25.93
CA ALA A 287 -0.18 12.01 -26.00
C ALA A 287 0.82 11.93 -24.83
N ALA A 288 1.44 13.05 -24.45
CA ALA A 288 2.36 13.11 -23.32
C ALA A 288 1.68 12.87 -21.96
N THR A 289 0.47 13.40 -21.75
CA THR A 289 -0.26 13.20 -20.49
C THR A 289 -0.82 11.78 -20.36
N ILE A 290 -1.20 11.12 -21.46
CA ILE A 290 -1.56 9.68 -21.47
C ILE A 290 -0.37 8.83 -20.99
N ILE A 291 0.85 9.14 -21.45
CA ILE A 291 2.06 8.44 -20.97
C ILE A 291 2.24 8.66 -19.47
N GLY A 292 2.01 9.88 -18.98
CA GLY A 292 2.06 10.18 -17.56
C GLY A 292 1.05 9.38 -16.74
N ASP A 293 -0.20 9.34 -17.18
CA ASP A 293 -1.29 8.64 -16.50
C ASP A 293 -1.09 7.12 -16.47
N THR A 294 -0.67 6.53 -17.59
CA THR A 294 -0.34 5.09 -17.66
C THR A 294 0.85 4.70 -16.78
N VAL A 295 1.80 5.61 -16.52
CA VAL A 295 2.83 5.42 -15.49
C VAL A 295 2.24 5.56 -14.07
N GLY A 296 1.25 6.44 -13.91
CA GLY A 296 0.55 6.73 -12.65
C GLY A 296 -0.46 5.67 -12.20
N ASP A 297 -1.07 4.92 -13.10
CA ASP A 297 -2.06 3.87 -12.79
C ASP A 297 -1.56 2.82 -11.79
N PRO A 298 -0.40 2.16 -11.99
CA PRO A 298 0.12 1.23 -11.00
C PRO A 298 0.46 1.91 -9.66
N PHE A 299 0.74 3.22 -9.67
CA PHE A 299 1.05 3.97 -8.46
C PHE A 299 -0.21 4.25 -7.65
N LYS A 300 -1.22 4.89 -8.27
CA LYS A 300 -2.42 5.35 -7.56
C LYS A 300 -3.41 4.24 -7.27
N ASP A 301 -3.49 3.18 -8.08
CA ASP A 301 -4.56 2.18 -7.95
C ASP A 301 -4.09 0.79 -7.54
N THR A 302 -2.77 0.56 -7.49
CA THR A 302 -2.22 -0.72 -7.00
C THR A 302 -1.28 -0.50 -5.83
N ALA A 303 -0.08 0.04 -6.07
CA ALA A 303 0.98 0.06 -5.07
C ALA A 303 0.68 1.02 -3.90
N GLY A 304 0.26 2.26 -4.18
CA GLY A 304 -0.03 3.27 -3.16
C GLY A 304 -1.09 2.82 -2.15
N PRO A 305 -2.32 2.47 -2.60
CA PRO A 305 -3.37 2.00 -1.70
C PRO A 305 -3.02 0.70 -0.97
N ALA A 306 -2.26 -0.21 -1.60
CA ALA A 306 -1.91 -1.50 -1.01
C ALA A 306 -0.87 -1.42 0.12
N ILE A 307 -0.16 -0.29 0.28
CA ILE A 307 0.74 -0.08 1.42
C ILE A 307 -0.05 0.03 2.74
N ASN A 308 -1.27 0.55 2.72
CA ASN A 308 -2.11 0.62 3.92
C ASN A 308 -2.42 -0.77 4.52
N PRO A 309 -3.03 -1.72 3.77
CA PRO A 309 -3.24 -3.07 4.27
C PRO A 309 -1.93 -3.80 4.56
N LEU A 310 -0.84 -3.54 3.83
CA LEU A 310 0.49 -4.05 4.15
C LEU A 310 0.91 -3.69 5.58
N ILE A 311 0.86 -2.40 5.95
CA ILE A 311 1.18 -1.93 7.31
C ILE A 311 0.31 -2.62 8.36
N LYS A 312 -1.00 -2.72 8.11
CA LYS A 312 -1.95 -3.36 9.02
C LYS A 312 -1.65 -4.85 9.23
N VAL A 313 -1.38 -5.58 8.15
CA VAL A 313 -1.04 -7.01 8.20
C VAL A 313 0.28 -7.21 8.96
N MET A 314 1.32 -6.43 8.64
CA MET A 314 2.62 -6.56 9.32
C MET A 314 2.50 -6.27 10.82
N ASN A 315 1.75 -5.24 11.22
CA ASN A 315 1.52 -4.92 12.63
C ASN A 315 0.74 -6.03 13.34
N LEU A 316 -0.32 -6.56 12.70
CA LEU A 316 -1.14 -7.63 13.26
C LEU A 316 -0.31 -8.91 13.43
N VAL A 317 0.43 -9.33 12.39
CA VAL A 317 1.30 -10.50 12.46
C VAL A 317 2.36 -10.30 13.55
N GLY A 318 3.01 -9.13 13.58
CA GLY A 318 4.00 -8.77 14.59
C GLY A 318 3.45 -8.92 16.01
N LEU A 319 2.25 -8.38 16.27
CA LEU A 319 1.59 -8.49 17.57
C LEU A 319 1.27 -9.95 17.94
N LEU A 320 0.77 -10.76 17.00
CA LEU A 320 0.40 -12.15 17.24
C LEU A 320 1.60 -13.04 17.56
N ILE A 321 2.76 -12.79 16.94
CA ILE A 321 3.96 -13.61 17.14
C ILE A 321 4.80 -13.17 18.34
N THR A 322 4.59 -11.95 18.86
CA THR A 322 5.34 -11.41 20.01
C THR A 322 5.41 -12.36 21.21
N PRO A 323 4.31 -12.93 21.71
CA PRO A 323 4.38 -13.84 22.87
C PRO A 323 5.24 -15.07 22.60
N ALA A 324 5.17 -15.63 21.39
CA ALA A 324 5.96 -16.78 20.99
C ALA A 324 7.47 -16.46 20.92
N ILE A 325 7.83 -15.29 20.38
CA ILE A 325 9.23 -14.82 20.33
C ILE A 325 9.78 -14.68 21.75
N VAL A 326 9.04 -14.01 22.64
CA VAL A 326 9.46 -13.78 24.02
C VAL A 326 9.60 -15.11 24.77
N SER A 327 8.63 -16.01 24.65
CA SER A 327 8.66 -17.32 25.30
C SER A 327 9.88 -18.14 24.88
N LEU A 328 10.16 -18.23 23.57
CA LEU A 328 11.31 -19.00 23.05
C LEU A 328 12.65 -18.36 23.43
N ALA A 329 12.74 -17.03 23.44
CA ALA A 329 13.93 -16.31 23.87
C ALA A 329 14.21 -16.52 25.36
N LEU A 330 13.19 -16.43 26.22
CA LEU A 330 13.33 -16.58 27.66
C LEU A 330 13.51 -18.04 28.09
N GLY A 331 12.99 -19.00 27.32
CA GLY A 331 13.15 -20.44 27.52
C GLY A 331 14.48 -21.01 26.99
N GLY A 332 15.40 -20.18 26.51
CA GLY A 332 16.71 -20.62 26.02
C GLY A 332 16.67 -21.41 24.70
N SER A 333 15.54 -21.41 24.00
CA SER A 333 15.34 -22.11 22.73
C SER A 333 15.79 -21.26 21.53
N THR A 334 16.98 -20.67 21.63
CA THR A 334 17.54 -19.77 20.60
C THR A 334 17.66 -20.47 19.25
N THR A 335 18.07 -21.75 19.22
CA THR A 335 18.16 -22.54 17.99
C THR A 335 16.83 -22.62 17.26
N THR A 336 15.74 -22.89 17.97
CA THR A 336 14.39 -22.97 17.37
C THR A 336 13.95 -21.63 16.80
N SER A 337 14.19 -20.53 17.52
CA SER A 337 13.90 -19.18 17.04
C SER A 337 14.67 -18.87 15.76
N THR A 338 15.99 -19.14 15.75
CA THR A 338 16.83 -18.91 14.57
C THR A 338 16.37 -19.76 13.38
N LEU A 339 15.98 -21.02 13.59
CA LEU A 339 15.45 -21.89 12.52
C LEU A 339 14.16 -21.34 11.92
N ILE A 340 13.23 -20.82 12.74
CA ILE A 340 12.00 -20.18 12.26
C ILE A 340 12.34 -18.93 11.43
N GLY A 341 13.25 -18.08 11.93
CA GLY A 341 13.68 -16.88 11.22
C GLY A 341 14.34 -17.18 9.86
N ILE A 342 15.20 -18.20 9.81
CA ILE A 342 15.82 -18.68 8.56
C ILE A 342 14.75 -19.23 7.61
N GLY A 343 13.84 -20.07 8.12
CA GLY A 343 12.74 -20.63 7.32
C GLY A 343 11.88 -19.53 6.68
N ALA A 344 11.49 -18.52 7.44
CA ALA A 344 10.72 -17.39 6.92
C ALA A 344 11.50 -16.61 5.85
N THR A 345 12.80 -16.38 6.08
CA THR A 345 13.68 -15.71 5.11
C THR A 345 13.81 -16.51 3.81
N LEU A 346 13.96 -17.83 3.90
CA LEU A 346 14.03 -18.72 2.74
C LEU A 346 12.73 -18.70 1.93
N VAL A 347 11.57 -18.64 2.58
CA VAL A 347 10.28 -18.51 1.88
C VAL A 347 10.20 -17.18 1.12
N ILE A 348 10.65 -16.08 1.72
CA ILE A 348 10.71 -14.78 1.02
C ILE A 348 11.63 -14.86 -0.18
N ILE A 349 12.85 -15.40 -0.02
CA ILE A 349 13.82 -15.54 -1.11
C ILE A 349 13.25 -16.42 -2.23
N ALA A 350 12.65 -17.55 -1.89
CA ALA A 350 12.03 -18.45 -2.86
C ALA A 350 10.90 -17.76 -3.63
N ALA A 351 10.05 -16.98 -2.94
CA ALA A 351 8.98 -16.21 -3.56
C ALA A 351 9.53 -15.13 -4.51
N LEU A 352 10.58 -14.41 -4.11
CA LEU A 352 11.23 -13.39 -4.95
C LEU A 352 11.92 -14.00 -6.18
N ILE A 353 12.62 -15.13 -6.02
CA ILE A 353 13.25 -15.84 -7.15
C ILE A 353 12.18 -16.32 -8.13
N ARG A 354 11.08 -16.88 -7.62
CA ARG A 354 9.94 -17.31 -8.44
C ARG A 354 9.37 -16.14 -9.23
N ASN A 355 9.13 -14.99 -8.59
CA ASN A 355 8.63 -13.78 -9.25
C ASN A 355 9.60 -13.29 -10.34
N ARG A 356 10.91 -13.25 -10.06
CA ARG A 356 11.92 -12.80 -11.04
C ARG A 356 12.03 -13.72 -12.26
N ARG A 357 12.11 -15.04 -12.06
CA ARG A 357 12.19 -16.01 -13.18
C ARG A 357 10.96 -15.91 -14.09
N GLN A 358 9.82 -15.64 -13.48
CA GLN A 358 8.56 -15.46 -14.17
C GLN A 358 8.51 -14.16 -15.00
N ALA A 359 9.17 -13.10 -14.55
CA ALA A 359 9.28 -11.86 -15.31
C ALA A 359 10.08 -12.03 -16.61
N THR A 360 11.09 -12.90 -16.64
CA THR A 360 11.91 -13.15 -17.83
C THR A 360 11.19 -13.95 -18.92
N ALA A 361 10.20 -14.77 -18.54
CA ALA A 361 9.50 -15.66 -19.48
C ALA A 361 8.44 -14.96 -20.35
N ILE A 362 8.08 -13.71 -20.05
CA ILE A 362 7.09 -12.92 -20.83
C ILE A 362 7.78 -12.08 -21.93
N LEU A 363 9.11 -11.89 -21.83
CA LEU A 363 9.91 -11.13 -22.80
C LEU A 363 10.51 -12.00 -23.93
N ASN A 364 10.28 -13.32 -23.89
CA ASN A 364 10.68 -14.29 -24.91
C ASN A 364 9.43 -14.97 -25.48
#